data_AF-A0A7C9AXM1-F1
#
_entry.id   AF-A0A7C9AXM1-F1
#
_cell.length_a   1.000
_cell.length_b   1.000
_cell.length_c   1.000
_cell.angle_alpha   90.00
_cell.angle_beta   90.00
_cell.angle_gamma   90.00
#
_symmetry.space_group_name_H-M   'P 1'
#
loop_
_entity.id
_entity.type
_entity.pdbx_description
1 polymer ?
#
loop_
_entity_poly.entity_id
_entity_poly.type
_entity_poly.pdbx_seq_one_letter_code
_entity_poly.pdbx_strand_id
1 'polypeptide(L)'
;IFGIAEIIFSQIPDFDQISWLSIVAAVMSFTYSTIGLGLGIGKVIANGKIKGSLTGISIGVVTETDKIWRSFQALGDMAFAYSYSMILIEIQDTVRSPPAESKTMKKATMISVLVTTLFYMLCGCFGYAAFGDLSPGNLLTGFGFYNPFWLVDIANAAIVIHLVGAYQVYSQPLFAFVEMKANEAFP
;
A
#
# COMPACT_ATOMS: atom_id res chain seq x y z
N ILE A 1 5.64 12.63 15.82
CA ILE A 1 5.23 13.40 14.62
C ILE A 1 4.04 12.73 13.94
N PHE A 2 4.18 11.51 13.40
CA PHE A 2 3.05 10.76 12.80
C PHE A 2 1.81 10.72 13.69
N GLY A 3 1.90 10.21 14.92
CA GLY A 3 0.75 10.18 15.83
C GLY A 3 0.17 11.55 16.21
N ILE A 4 0.98 12.63 16.19
CA ILE A 4 0.47 13.99 16.41
C ILE A 4 -0.36 14.43 15.20
N ALA A 5 0.13 14.15 13.99
CA ALA A 5 -0.63 14.41 12.77
C ALA A 5 -1.95 13.64 12.77
N GLU A 6 -1.95 12.37 13.20
CA GLU A 6 -3.18 11.58 13.28
C GLU A 6 -4.19 12.10 14.31
N ILE A 7 -3.74 12.63 15.45
CA ILE A 7 -4.64 13.27 16.42
C ILE A 7 -5.29 14.53 15.83
N ILE A 8 -4.55 15.30 15.04
CA ILE A 8 -5.07 16.51 14.39
C ILE A 8 -6.05 16.13 13.29
N PHE A 9 -5.69 15.17 12.43
CA PHE A 9 -6.55 14.75 11.32
C PHE A 9 -7.75 13.91 11.78
N SER A 10 -7.71 13.28 12.96
CA SER A 10 -8.86 12.56 13.51
C SER A 10 -10.02 13.48 13.88
N GLN A 11 -9.80 14.80 13.93
CA GLN A 11 -10.88 15.78 14.14
C GLN A 11 -11.74 15.99 12.88
N ILE A 12 -11.38 15.35 11.75
CA ILE A 12 -12.19 15.40 10.52
C ILE A 12 -13.39 14.45 10.67
N PRO A 13 -14.64 14.95 10.54
CA PRO A 13 -15.84 14.23 11.01
C PRO A 13 -16.27 13.03 10.16
N ASP A 14 -16.05 13.07 8.84
CA ASP A 14 -16.61 12.07 7.92
C ASP A 14 -15.78 11.86 6.63
N PHE A 15 -16.16 10.83 5.88
CA PHE A 15 -15.53 10.41 4.62
C PHE A 15 -15.67 11.45 3.48
N ASP A 16 -16.70 12.28 3.47
CA ASP A 16 -16.87 13.33 2.46
C ASP A 16 -15.83 14.44 2.69
N GLN A 17 -15.63 14.83 3.94
CA GLN A 17 -14.68 15.85 4.34
C GLN A 17 -13.22 15.38 4.25
N ILE A 18 -12.95 14.08 4.37
CA ILE A 18 -11.61 13.50 4.20
C ILE A 18 -11.26 13.18 2.73
N SER A 19 -12.20 13.37 1.80
CA SER A 19 -12.04 12.99 0.38
C SER A 19 -10.79 13.60 -0.27
N TRP A 20 -10.46 14.87 0.02
CA TRP A 20 -9.25 15.52 -0.48
C TRP A 20 -7.97 14.82 0.00
N LEU A 21 -7.95 14.35 1.25
CA LEU A 21 -6.82 13.64 1.84
C LEU A 21 -6.66 12.25 1.21
N SER A 22 -7.78 11.60 0.90
CA SER A 22 -7.80 10.34 0.13
C SER A 22 -7.22 10.52 -1.28
N ILE A 23 -7.56 11.62 -1.98
CA ILE A 23 -6.97 11.96 -3.28
C ILE A 23 -5.45 12.16 -3.17
N VAL A 24 -5.00 12.93 -2.17
CA VAL A 24 -3.56 13.13 -1.92
C VAL A 24 -2.87 11.79 -1.65
N ALA A 25 -3.44 10.94 -0.79
CA ALA A 25 -2.90 9.61 -0.49
C ALA A 25 -2.81 8.73 -1.75
N ALA A 26 -3.83 8.75 -2.61
CA ALA A 26 -3.83 8.01 -3.87
C ALA A 26 -2.71 8.51 -4.81
N VAL A 27 -2.57 9.83 -5.01
CA VAL A 27 -1.50 10.40 -5.84
C VAL A 27 -0.12 10.02 -5.30
N MET A 28 0.08 10.09 -3.98
CA MET A 28 1.33 9.66 -3.35
C MET A 28 1.59 8.16 -3.51
N SER A 29 0.54 7.32 -3.49
CA SER A 29 0.63 5.88 -3.76
C SER A 29 1.22 5.59 -5.13
N PHE A 30 0.64 6.20 -6.16
CA PHE A 30 1.12 6.08 -7.53
C PHE A 30 2.54 6.65 -7.67
N THR A 31 2.84 7.75 -6.98
CA THR A 31 4.17 8.39 -7.02
C THR A 31 5.26 7.46 -6.51
N TYR A 32 5.16 6.95 -5.28
CA TYR A 32 6.22 6.08 -4.74
C TYR A 32 6.28 4.75 -5.48
N SER A 33 5.14 4.19 -5.91
CA SER A 33 5.10 2.90 -6.62
C SER A 33 5.73 3.02 -8.01
N THR A 34 5.48 4.11 -8.73
CA THR A 34 6.08 4.38 -10.04
C THR A 34 7.59 4.61 -9.91
N ILE A 35 8.02 5.35 -8.89
CA ILE A 35 9.46 5.55 -8.62
C ILE A 35 10.13 4.20 -8.30
N GLY A 36 9.56 3.41 -7.39
CA GLY A 36 10.09 2.09 -7.03
C GLY A 36 10.18 1.15 -8.23
N LEU A 37 9.15 1.12 -9.08
CA LEU A 37 9.15 0.36 -10.32
C LEU A 37 10.24 0.84 -11.29
N GLY A 38 10.35 2.16 -11.51
CA GLY A 38 11.36 2.75 -12.38
C GLY A 38 12.78 2.42 -11.92
N LEU A 39 13.04 2.50 -10.61
CA LEU A 39 14.31 2.10 -10.00
C LEU A 39 14.58 0.60 -10.19
N GLY A 40 13.57 -0.25 -10.00
CA GLY A 40 13.63 -1.69 -10.27
C GLY A 40 14.03 -2.00 -11.72
N ILE A 41 13.31 -1.41 -12.69
CA ILE A 41 13.61 -1.56 -14.11
C ILE A 41 15.02 -1.07 -14.43
N GLY A 42 15.39 0.12 -13.97
CA GLY A 42 16.72 0.70 -14.19
C GLY A 42 17.83 -0.19 -13.64
N LYS A 43 17.62 -0.80 -12.47
CA LYS A 43 18.58 -1.73 -11.86
C LYS A 43 18.68 -3.05 -12.61
N VAL A 44 17.57 -3.60 -13.12
CA VAL A 44 17.60 -4.79 -13.99
C VAL A 44 18.42 -4.51 -15.25
N ILE A 45 18.20 -3.36 -15.89
CA ILE A 45 18.97 -2.93 -17.07
C ILE A 45 20.46 -2.79 -16.71
N ALA A 46 20.78 -2.11 -15.62
CA ALA A 46 22.16 -1.91 -15.17
C ALA A 46 22.87 -3.22 -14.78
N ASN A 47 22.14 -4.21 -14.24
CA ASN A 47 22.68 -5.54 -13.95
C ASN A 47 23.03 -6.32 -15.23
N GLY A 48 22.38 -6.01 -16.37
CA GLY A 48 22.49 -6.76 -17.64
C GLY A 48 21.95 -8.20 -17.58
N LYS A 49 21.31 -8.58 -16.47
CA LYS A 49 20.74 -9.91 -16.25
C LYS A 49 19.64 -9.87 -15.18
N ILE A 50 18.75 -10.85 -15.23
CA ILE A 50 17.75 -11.11 -14.18
C ILE A 50 18.44 -11.89 -13.06
N LYS A 51 18.43 -11.35 -11.84
CA LYS A 51 19.02 -12.00 -10.66
C LYS A 51 18.06 -12.96 -9.95
N GLY A 52 16.75 -12.80 -10.15
CA GLY A 52 15.73 -13.67 -9.59
C GLY A 52 15.79 -15.09 -10.17
N SER A 53 15.40 -16.06 -9.34
CA SER A 53 15.24 -17.48 -9.72
C SER A 53 13.77 -17.91 -9.66
N LEU A 54 13.40 -18.99 -10.35
CA LEU A 54 12.03 -19.53 -10.34
C LEU A 54 11.61 -20.10 -8.97
N THR A 55 12.57 -20.53 -8.15
CA THR A 55 12.29 -21.18 -6.86
C THR A 55 12.36 -20.22 -5.67
N GLY A 56 12.41 -18.91 -5.92
CA GLY A 56 12.58 -17.90 -4.89
C GLY A 56 14.01 -17.85 -4.35
N ILE A 57 14.15 -17.44 -3.09
CA ILE A 57 15.46 -17.31 -2.43
C ILE A 57 16.13 -18.69 -2.31
N SER A 58 17.40 -18.77 -2.67
CA SER A 58 18.20 -19.99 -2.62
C SER A 58 18.39 -20.53 -1.19
N ILE A 59 18.30 -21.86 -1.04
CA ILE A 59 18.68 -22.54 0.22
C ILE A 59 20.20 -22.37 0.39
N GLY A 60 20.62 -21.91 1.57
CA GLY A 60 22.00 -21.50 1.85
C GLY A 60 22.14 -19.99 2.11
N VAL A 61 21.28 -19.16 1.49
CA VAL A 61 21.07 -17.76 1.93
C VAL A 61 20.10 -17.72 3.11
N VAL A 62 19.10 -18.60 3.07
CA VAL A 62 18.16 -18.85 4.16
C VAL A 62 18.12 -20.36 4.45
N THR A 63 17.66 -20.71 5.65
CA THR A 63 17.40 -22.12 5.98
C THR A 63 16.15 -22.62 5.25
N GLU A 64 15.97 -23.95 5.17
CA GLU A 64 14.76 -24.54 4.58
C GLU A 64 13.50 -24.11 5.33
N THR A 65 13.55 -24.11 6.67
CA THR A 65 12.47 -23.66 7.53
C THR A 65 12.15 -22.18 7.30
N ASP A 66 13.17 -21.32 7.17
CA ASP A 66 12.97 -19.90 6.86
C ASP A 66 12.31 -19.71 5.50
N LYS A 67 12.69 -20.52 4.50
CA LYS A 67 12.09 -20.46 3.17
C LYS A 67 10.60 -20.79 3.21
N ILE A 68 10.22 -21.83 3.96
CA ILE A 68 8.82 -22.20 4.19
C ILE A 68 8.10 -21.06 4.91
N TRP A 69 8.67 -20.54 6.00
CA TRP A 69 8.08 -19.48 6.81
C TRP A 69 7.89 -18.18 6.02
N ARG A 70 8.87 -17.78 5.21
CA ARG A 70 8.78 -16.61 4.31
C ARG A 70 7.71 -16.78 3.24
N SER A 71 7.48 -18.01 2.78
CA SER A 71 6.39 -18.30 1.83
C SER A 71 5.02 -18.08 2.49
N PHE A 72 4.83 -18.53 3.74
CA PHE A 72 3.61 -18.25 4.50
C PHE A 72 3.44 -16.77 4.83
N GLN A 73 4.53 -16.07 5.19
CA GLN A 73 4.49 -14.62 5.40
C GLN A 73 4.05 -13.89 4.13
N ALA A 74 4.60 -14.25 2.96
CA ALA A 74 4.19 -13.66 1.69
C ALA A 74 2.69 -13.87 1.39
N LEU A 75 2.12 -15.04 1.72
CA LEU A 75 0.67 -15.27 1.64
C LEU A 75 -0.11 -14.37 2.59
N GLY A 76 0.39 -14.20 3.82
CA GLY A 76 -0.19 -13.28 4.81
C GLY A 76 -0.16 -11.82 4.35
N ASP A 77 0.98 -11.36 3.81
CA ASP A 77 1.16 -10.02 3.28
C ASP A 77 0.22 -9.76 2.11
N MET A 78 0.06 -10.73 1.20
CA MET A 78 -0.92 -10.64 0.11
C MET A 78 -2.36 -10.56 0.64
N ALA A 79 -2.73 -11.40 1.62
CA ALA A 79 -4.06 -11.36 2.20
C ALA A 79 -4.34 -10.01 2.90
N PHE A 80 -3.36 -9.49 3.64
CA PHE A 80 -3.44 -8.19 4.30
C PHE A 80 -3.58 -7.05 3.29
N ALA A 81 -2.82 -7.09 2.19
CA ALA A 81 -2.84 -6.05 1.15
C ALA A 81 -4.19 -5.91 0.43
N TYR A 82 -5.07 -6.92 0.48
CA TYR A 82 -6.43 -6.88 -0.07
C TYR A 82 -7.53 -6.74 1.01
N SER A 83 -7.17 -6.40 2.26
CA SER A 83 -8.12 -6.16 3.33
C SER A 83 -8.67 -4.72 3.29
N TYR A 84 -9.69 -4.49 2.46
CA TYR A 84 -10.37 -3.18 2.32
C TYR A 84 -11.90 -3.25 2.50
N SER A 85 -12.44 -4.41 2.88
CA SER A 85 -13.88 -4.66 2.93
C SER A 85 -14.65 -3.72 3.87
N MET A 86 -14.07 -3.37 5.03
CA MET A 86 -14.70 -2.43 5.97
C MET A 86 -14.85 -1.04 5.36
N ILE A 87 -13.79 -0.52 4.72
CA ILE A 87 -13.82 0.78 4.05
C ILE A 87 -14.78 0.76 2.86
N LEU A 88 -14.87 -0.35 2.13
CA LEU A 88 -15.75 -0.45 0.96
C LEU A 88 -17.21 -0.14 1.31
N ILE A 89 -17.69 -0.60 2.48
CA ILE A 89 -19.07 -0.38 2.92
C ILE A 89 -19.30 1.11 3.19
N GLU A 90 -18.40 1.76 3.92
CA GLU A 90 -18.47 3.22 4.19
C GLU A 90 -18.45 4.04 2.90
N ILE A 91 -17.55 3.71 1.96
CA ILE A 91 -17.52 4.39 0.66
C ILE A 91 -18.85 4.16 -0.08
N GLN A 92 -19.38 2.94 -0.06
CA GLN A 92 -20.65 2.63 -0.73
C GLN A 92 -21.81 3.48 -0.19
N ASP A 93 -21.86 3.75 1.10
CA ASP A 93 -22.91 4.56 1.75
C ASP A 93 -22.88 6.04 1.30
N THR A 94 -21.72 6.53 0.85
CA THR A 94 -21.58 7.90 0.31
C THR A 94 -21.96 8.04 -1.17
N VAL A 95 -22.08 6.93 -1.91
CA VAL A 95 -22.31 6.97 -3.36
C VAL A 95 -23.77 7.34 -3.64
N ARG A 96 -23.99 8.32 -4.53
CA ARG A 96 -25.34 8.71 -4.93
C ARG A 96 -25.93 7.74 -5.95
N SER A 97 -27.19 7.38 -5.75
CA SER A 97 -28.05 6.72 -6.73
C SER A 97 -28.86 7.74 -7.55
N PRO A 98 -29.21 7.47 -8.84
CA PRO A 98 -28.93 6.28 -9.65
C PRO A 98 -27.56 6.32 -10.41
N PRO A 99 -26.97 5.17 -10.79
CA PRO A 99 -27.43 3.79 -10.56
C PRO A 99 -27.16 3.30 -9.12
N ALA A 100 -27.71 2.14 -8.76
CA ALA A 100 -27.52 1.54 -7.42
C ALA A 100 -26.04 1.55 -6.99
N GLU A 101 -25.77 1.91 -5.73
CA GLU A 101 -24.39 2.13 -5.23
C GLU A 101 -23.52 0.90 -5.45
N SER A 102 -24.09 -0.30 -5.25
CA SER A 102 -23.41 -1.58 -5.49
C SER A 102 -22.90 -1.77 -6.92
N LYS A 103 -23.59 -1.22 -7.94
CA LYS A 103 -23.12 -1.29 -9.34
C LYS A 103 -21.92 -0.37 -9.57
N THR A 104 -21.99 0.85 -9.05
CA THR A 104 -20.88 1.81 -9.11
C THR A 104 -19.67 1.27 -8.36
N MET A 105 -19.88 0.79 -7.13
CA MET A 105 -18.83 0.21 -6.29
C MET A 105 -18.22 -1.05 -6.90
N LYS A 106 -19.02 -1.96 -7.48
CA LYS A 106 -18.47 -3.13 -8.17
C LYS A 106 -17.50 -2.76 -9.28
N LYS A 107 -17.82 -1.73 -10.07
CA LYS A 107 -16.93 -1.23 -11.12
C LYS A 107 -15.68 -0.58 -10.55
N ALA A 108 -15.83 0.28 -9.53
CA ALA A 108 -14.72 0.95 -8.87
C ALA A 108 -13.76 -0.05 -8.22
N THR A 109 -14.28 -1.02 -7.47
CA THR A 109 -13.51 -2.10 -6.83
C THR A 109 -12.78 -2.96 -7.85
N MET A 110 -13.43 -3.34 -8.95
CA MET A 110 -12.78 -4.12 -10.00
C MET A 110 -11.57 -3.38 -10.60
N ILE A 111 -11.73 -2.10 -10.92
CA ILE A 111 -10.62 -1.27 -11.44
C ILE A 111 -9.52 -1.12 -10.37
N SER A 112 -9.89 -0.82 -9.13
CA SER A 112 -8.95 -0.64 -8.01
C SER A 112 -8.10 -1.89 -7.78
N VAL A 113 -8.73 -3.06 -7.70
CA VAL A 113 -8.03 -4.35 -7.52
C VAL A 113 -7.11 -4.65 -8.70
N LEU A 114 -7.55 -4.43 -9.94
CA LEU A 114 -6.69 -4.64 -11.12
C LEU A 114 -5.46 -3.73 -11.10
N VAL A 115 -5.64 -2.44 -10.84
CA VAL A 115 -4.53 -1.47 -10.81
C VAL A 115 -3.56 -1.79 -9.68
N THR A 116 -4.08 -2.08 -8.48
CA THR A 116 -3.27 -2.45 -7.32
C THR A 116 -2.48 -3.73 -7.57
N THR A 117 -3.13 -4.76 -8.11
CA THR A 117 -2.48 -6.03 -8.47
C THR A 117 -1.36 -5.80 -9.48
N LEU A 118 -1.61 -4.98 -10.50
CA LEU A 118 -0.62 -4.64 -11.52
C LEU A 118 0.63 -4.01 -10.89
N PHE A 119 0.46 -2.99 -10.04
CA PHE A 119 1.58 -2.33 -9.38
C PHE A 119 2.33 -3.27 -8.42
N TYR A 120 1.63 -4.08 -7.64
CA TYR A 120 2.27 -5.06 -6.75
C TYR A 120 3.07 -6.10 -7.53
N MET A 121 2.50 -6.65 -8.60
CA MET A 121 3.20 -7.61 -9.46
C MET A 121 4.41 -6.96 -10.14
N LEU A 122 4.27 -5.76 -10.70
CA LEU A 122 5.38 -5.07 -11.35
C LEU A 122 6.51 -4.75 -10.35
N CYS A 123 6.20 -4.16 -9.20
CA CYS A 123 7.20 -3.82 -8.18
C CYS A 123 7.86 -5.09 -7.61
N GLY A 124 7.07 -6.13 -7.32
CA GLY A 124 7.58 -7.41 -6.83
C GLY A 124 8.47 -8.12 -7.84
N CYS A 125 8.03 -8.23 -9.10
CA CYS A 125 8.77 -8.90 -10.16
C CYS A 125 10.06 -8.13 -10.53
N PHE A 126 9.99 -6.82 -10.75
CA PHE A 126 11.20 -6.05 -11.10
C PHE A 126 12.13 -5.86 -9.90
N GLY A 127 11.61 -5.74 -8.68
CA GLY A 127 12.42 -5.79 -7.46
C GLY A 127 13.17 -7.10 -7.34
N TYR A 128 12.47 -8.23 -7.46
CA TYR A 128 13.09 -9.54 -7.39
C TYR A 128 14.06 -9.81 -8.56
N ALA A 129 13.73 -9.36 -9.77
CA ALA A 129 14.65 -9.42 -10.91
C ALA A 129 15.91 -8.56 -10.69
N ALA A 130 15.80 -7.43 -9.99
CA ALA A 130 16.90 -6.52 -9.70
C ALA A 130 17.85 -7.02 -8.60
N PHE A 131 17.32 -7.71 -7.58
CA PHE A 131 18.06 -8.06 -6.37
C PHE A 131 18.24 -9.58 -6.13
N GLY A 132 17.37 -10.43 -6.69
CA GLY A 132 17.44 -11.88 -6.54
C GLY A 132 17.34 -12.32 -5.08
N ASP A 133 18.26 -13.18 -4.64
CA ASP A 133 18.32 -13.66 -3.25
C ASP A 133 18.49 -12.54 -2.20
N LEU A 134 18.98 -11.36 -2.62
CA LEU A 134 19.17 -10.19 -1.76
C LEU A 134 17.98 -9.22 -1.81
N SER A 135 16.82 -9.68 -2.28
CA SER A 135 15.63 -8.83 -2.36
C SER A 135 15.21 -8.35 -0.98
N PRO A 136 15.10 -7.02 -0.77
CA PRO A 136 14.69 -6.48 0.51
C PRO A 136 13.17 -6.64 0.70
N GLY A 137 12.71 -6.70 1.96
CA GLY A 137 11.28 -6.69 2.27
C GLY A 137 10.58 -5.37 1.91
N ASN A 138 11.31 -4.24 1.98
CA ASN A 138 10.88 -2.97 1.41
C ASN A 138 11.74 -2.67 0.17
N LEU A 139 11.11 -2.58 -1.00
CA LEU A 139 11.78 -2.37 -2.28
C LEU A 139 12.75 -1.17 -2.26
N LEU A 140 12.37 -0.05 -1.61
CA LEU A 140 13.15 1.17 -1.62
C LEU A 140 14.46 1.08 -0.82
N THR A 141 14.55 0.17 0.17
CA THR A 141 15.79 0.03 0.95
C THR A 141 16.92 -0.60 0.13
N GLY A 142 16.58 -1.38 -0.90
CA GLY A 142 17.55 -1.89 -1.88
C GLY A 142 18.19 -0.79 -2.74
N PHE A 143 17.60 0.41 -2.74
CA PHE A 143 18.05 1.58 -3.49
C PHE A 143 18.64 2.68 -2.62
N GLY A 144 18.88 2.45 -1.31
CA GLY A 144 19.36 3.49 -0.40
C GLY A 144 20.66 4.22 -0.82
N PHE A 145 21.48 3.59 -1.68
CA PHE A 145 22.66 4.19 -2.30
C PHE A 145 22.55 4.45 -3.81
N TYR A 146 21.34 4.43 -4.35
CA TYR A 146 21.10 4.58 -5.78
C TYR A 146 21.25 6.04 -6.18
N ASN A 147 22.13 6.29 -7.17
CA ASN A 147 22.26 7.62 -7.74
C ASN A 147 21.15 7.85 -8.79
N PRO A 148 20.35 8.93 -8.67
CA PRO A 148 20.47 9.99 -7.68
C PRO A 148 19.60 9.77 -6.41
N PHE A 149 20.20 10.01 -5.23
CA PHE A 149 19.59 9.71 -3.92
C PHE A 149 18.27 10.44 -3.66
N TRP A 150 18.10 11.66 -4.21
CA TRP A 150 16.90 12.48 -4.03
C TRP A 150 15.62 11.76 -4.49
N LEU A 151 15.72 10.86 -5.48
CA LEU A 151 14.55 10.16 -5.99
C LEU A 151 14.01 9.15 -4.97
N VAL A 152 14.90 8.52 -4.21
CA VAL A 152 14.55 7.62 -3.10
C VAL A 152 13.96 8.43 -1.94
N ASP A 153 14.50 9.62 -1.67
CA ASP A 153 13.96 10.52 -0.64
C ASP A 153 12.54 10.99 -0.97
N ILE A 154 12.26 11.35 -2.22
CA ILE A 154 10.90 11.69 -2.69
C ILE A 154 9.96 10.50 -2.52
N ALA A 155 10.39 9.29 -2.89
CA ALA A 155 9.56 8.10 -2.73
C ALA A 155 9.25 7.81 -1.26
N ASN A 156 10.23 7.95 -0.36
CA ASN A 156 10.01 7.79 1.08
C ASN A 156 9.08 8.89 1.64
N ALA A 157 9.23 10.14 1.22
CA ALA A 157 8.32 11.22 1.61
C ALA A 157 6.89 10.95 1.13
N ALA A 158 6.73 10.47 -0.11
CA ALA A 158 5.44 10.08 -0.65
C ALA A 158 4.82 8.89 0.14
N ILE A 159 5.62 7.90 0.55
CA ILE A 159 5.13 6.82 1.44
C ILE A 159 4.61 7.41 2.75
N VAL A 160 5.33 8.34 3.39
CA VAL A 160 4.88 8.94 4.65
C VAL A 160 3.56 9.67 4.47
N ILE A 161 3.42 10.50 3.43
CA ILE A 161 2.17 11.24 3.16
C ILE A 161 1.03 10.28 2.83
N HIS A 162 1.30 9.24 2.03
CA HIS A 162 0.33 8.19 1.74
C HIS A 162 -0.16 7.50 3.01
N LEU A 163 0.76 7.10 3.90
CA LEU A 163 0.42 6.41 5.15
C LEU A 163 -0.40 7.27 6.10
N VAL A 164 -0.13 8.57 6.17
CA VAL A 164 -0.95 9.51 6.95
C VAL A 164 -2.39 9.52 6.44
N GLY A 165 -2.59 9.74 5.14
CA GLY A 165 -3.94 9.76 4.58
C GLY A 165 -4.63 8.40 4.64
N ALA A 166 -3.91 7.31 4.36
CA ALA A 166 -4.45 5.95 4.40
C ALA A 166 -4.85 5.53 5.82
N TYR A 167 -4.01 5.83 6.82
CA TYR A 167 -4.33 5.59 8.23
C TYR A 167 -5.64 6.30 8.59
N GLN A 168 -5.76 7.55 8.17
CA GLN A 168 -6.89 8.35 8.58
C GLN A 168 -8.20 7.88 7.94
N VAL A 169 -8.19 7.56 6.65
CA VAL A 169 -9.33 6.92 5.95
C VAL A 169 -9.67 5.57 6.58
N TYR A 170 -8.67 4.76 6.95
CA TYR A 170 -8.89 3.44 7.57
C TYR A 170 -9.44 3.53 8.99
N SER A 171 -9.13 4.59 9.74
CA SER A 171 -9.55 4.75 11.12
C SER A 171 -10.99 5.26 11.28
N GLN A 172 -11.55 5.90 10.25
CA GLN A 172 -12.90 6.48 10.28
C GLN A 172 -14.01 5.50 10.74
N PRO A 173 -14.11 4.25 10.20
CA PRO A 173 -15.13 3.30 10.68
C PRO A 173 -14.97 2.96 12.16
N LEU A 174 -13.72 2.90 12.65
CA LEU A 174 -13.43 2.63 14.05
C LEU A 174 -13.82 3.83 14.92
N PHE A 175 -13.53 5.06 14.48
CA PHE A 175 -13.93 6.28 15.19
C PHE A 175 -15.44 6.38 15.29
N ALA A 176 -16.16 6.21 14.18
CA ALA A 176 -17.61 6.20 14.17
C ALA A 176 -18.19 5.15 15.14
N PHE A 177 -17.64 3.94 15.15
CA PHE A 177 -18.05 2.90 16.09
C PHE A 177 -17.82 3.29 17.56
N VAL A 178 -16.64 3.82 17.89
CA VAL A 178 -16.29 4.22 19.26
C VAL A 178 -17.12 5.41 19.73
N GLU A 179 -17.32 6.42 18.88
CA GLU A 179 -18.14 7.60 19.18
C GLU A 179 -19.61 7.23 19.40
N MET A 180 -20.16 6.36 18.56
CA MET A 180 -21.52 5.84 18.76
C MET A 180 -21.64 5.15 20.12
N LYS A 181 -20.68 4.31 20.50
CA LYS A 181 -20.68 3.63 21.80
C LYS A 181 -20.50 4.59 22.97
N ALA A 182 -19.67 5.62 22.81
CA ALA A 182 -19.47 6.64 23.83
C ALA A 182 -20.76 7.46 24.05
N ASN A 183 -21.44 7.87 22.97
CA ASN A 183 -22.71 8.60 23.05
C ASN A 183 -23.84 7.75 23.67
N GLU A 184 -23.87 6.44 23.41
CA GLU A 184 -24.81 5.51 24.07
C GLU A 184 -24.55 5.38 25.58
N ALA A 185 -23.27 5.39 25.99
CA ALA A 185 -22.85 5.19 27.38
C ALA A 185 -22.89 6.47 28.22
N PHE A 186 -22.66 7.63 27.59
CA PHE A 186 -22.56 8.95 28.23
C PHE A 186 -23.41 9.98 27.47
N PRO A 187 -24.75 9.95 27.62
CA PRO A 187 -25.67 10.86 26.92
C PRO A 187 -25.60 12.31 27.41
#